data_AF-A0A8J7SYI8-F1
#
_entry.id   AF-A0A8J7SYI8-F1
#
_cell.length_a   1.000
_cell.length_b   1.000
_cell.length_c   1.000
_cell.angle_alpha   90.00
_cell.angle_beta   90.00
_cell.angle_gamma   90.00
#
_symmetry.space_group_name_H-M   'P 1'
#
loop_
_entity.id
_entity.type
_entity.pdbx_description
1 polymer ?
#
loop_
_entity_poly.entity_id
_entity_poly.type
_entity_poly.pdbx_seq_one_letter_code
_entity_poly.pdbx_strand_id
1 'polypeptide(L)'
;MTLEEVWNLLKKRIKPDTPVQTWTADQGYGEDKFIVVAAKGGFVHVVSAGDEKTQKIPDEDFAKVLGLWDDYAGGKLPLAKVAAQTKFPAHVVSILHSLEKP
;
A
#
# COMPACT_ATOMS: atom_id res chain seq x y z
N MET A 1 -2.09 -13.50 1.33
CA MET A 1 -0.97 -13.00 0.49
C MET A 1 0.28 -12.88 1.36
N THR A 2 1.45 -13.33 0.91
CA THR A 2 2.73 -13.25 1.65
C THR A 2 3.54 -12.03 1.22
N LEU A 3 4.55 -11.64 2.02
CA LEU A 3 5.43 -10.51 1.69
C LEU A 3 6.19 -10.75 0.37
N GLU A 4 6.66 -11.97 0.14
CA GLU A 4 7.36 -12.32 -1.10
C GLU A 4 6.45 -12.18 -2.33
N GLU A 5 5.19 -12.61 -2.22
CA GLU A 5 4.19 -12.45 -3.28
C GLU A 5 3.92 -10.97 -3.57
N VAL A 6 3.76 -10.14 -2.53
CA VAL A 6 3.59 -8.69 -2.70
C VAL A 6 4.76 -8.09 -3.48
N TRP A 7 6.01 -8.46 -3.14
CA TRP A 7 7.20 -7.94 -3.81
C TRP A 7 7.30 -8.41 -5.26
N ASN A 8 6.93 -9.67 -5.51
CA ASN A 8 6.87 -10.22 -6.85
C ASN A 8 5.80 -9.52 -7.70
N LEU A 9 4.62 -9.24 -7.13
CA LEU A 9 3.54 -8.53 -7.81
C LEU A 9 3.91 -7.05 -8.05
N LEU A 10 4.53 -6.39 -7.07
CA LEU A 10 5.04 -5.03 -7.22
C LEU A 10 6.02 -4.94 -8.39
N LYS A 11 7.02 -5.83 -8.45
CA LYS A 11 7.99 -5.86 -9.57
C LYS A 11 7.36 -6.16 -10.92
N LYS A 12 6.31 -6.99 -10.95
CA LYS A 12 5.63 -7.38 -12.20
C LYS A 12 4.65 -6.33 -12.70
N ARG A 13 3.89 -5.71 -11.82
CA ARG A 13 2.74 -4.87 -12.15
C ARG A 13 3.02 -3.39 -12.05
N ILE A 14 3.87 -2.99 -11.11
CA ILE A 14 4.17 -1.57 -10.88
C ILE A 14 5.43 -1.21 -11.66
N LYS A 15 5.19 -0.61 -12.82
CA LYS A 15 6.22 0.16 -13.53
C LYS A 15 6.45 1.47 -12.77
N PRO A 16 7.64 2.09 -12.90
CA PRO A 16 7.81 3.47 -12.49
C PRO A 16 6.66 4.33 -13.03
N ASP A 17 6.19 5.26 -12.21
CA ASP A 17 5.09 6.17 -12.54
C ASP A 17 3.69 5.53 -12.60
N THR A 18 3.50 4.33 -12.03
CA THR A 18 2.16 3.72 -11.95
C THR A 18 1.30 4.45 -10.91
N PRO A 19 0.15 5.02 -11.30
CA PRO A 19 -0.79 5.61 -10.35
C PRO A 19 -1.55 4.52 -9.59
N VAL A 20 -1.58 4.64 -8.27
CA VAL A 20 -2.40 3.82 -7.37
C VAL A 20 -3.46 4.73 -6.77
N GLN A 21 -4.72 4.31 -6.92
CA GLN A 21 -5.84 5.01 -6.30
C GLN A 21 -5.89 4.70 -4.81
N THR A 22 -6.12 5.72 -4.01
CA THR A 22 -6.32 5.56 -2.57
C THR A 22 -7.54 4.69 -2.31
N TRP A 23 -7.40 3.79 -1.34
CA TRP A 23 -8.45 2.88 -0.92
C TRP A 23 -8.37 2.63 0.57
N THR A 24 -9.52 2.57 1.24
CA THR A 24 -9.66 2.08 2.60
C THR A 24 -10.84 1.12 2.66
N ALA A 25 -10.83 0.16 3.60
CA ALA A 25 -11.95 -0.76 3.80
C ALA A 25 -13.24 -0.03 4.20
N ASP A 26 -13.12 1.09 4.92
CA ASP A 26 -14.24 1.89 5.41
C ASP A 26 -14.87 2.80 4.35
N GLN A 27 -14.09 3.38 3.43
CA GLN A 27 -14.58 4.34 2.44
C GLN A 27 -14.58 3.80 1.00
N GLY A 28 -13.93 2.66 0.76
CA GLY A 28 -13.67 2.19 -0.58
C GLY A 28 -12.64 3.07 -1.28
N TYR A 29 -12.81 3.30 -2.59
CA TYR A 29 -11.88 4.10 -3.37
C TYR A 29 -12.10 5.60 -3.14
N GLY A 30 -11.03 6.29 -2.75
CA GLY A 30 -11.01 7.75 -2.70
C GLY A 30 -10.77 8.39 -4.06
N GLU A 31 -10.97 9.71 -4.13
CA GLU A 31 -10.66 10.49 -5.34
C GLU A 31 -9.15 10.70 -5.52
N ASP A 32 -8.39 10.65 -4.42
CA ASP A 32 -6.95 10.83 -4.41
C ASP A 32 -6.19 9.65 -5.01
N LYS A 33 -5.05 9.96 -5.62
CA LYS A 33 -4.09 9.00 -6.16
C LYS A 33 -2.69 9.36 -5.70
N PHE A 34 -1.85 8.34 -5.60
CA PHE A 34 -0.41 8.50 -5.44
C PHE A 34 0.31 7.66 -6.47
N ILE A 35 1.54 8.02 -6.77
CA ILE A 35 2.37 7.37 -7.77
C ILE A 35 3.35 6.46 -7.05
N VAL A 36 3.42 5.19 -7.45
CA VAL A 36 4.50 4.31 -7.01
C VAL A 36 5.66 4.47 -7.99
N VAL A 37 6.75 5.05 -7.49
CA VAL A 37 7.93 5.40 -8.28
C VAL A 37 8.87 4.21 -8.44
N ALA A 38 9.05 3.42 -7.38
CA ALA A 38 9.90 2.23 -7.42
C ALA A 38 9.62 1.28 -6.25
N ALA A 39 9.75 -0.03 -6.47
CA ALA A 39 9.82 -1.05 -5.41
C ALA A 39 11.19 -1.75 -5.47
N LYS A 40 12.16 -1.27 -4.69
CA LYS A 40 13.55 -1.77 -4.71
C LYS A 40 14.22 -1.73 -3.34
N GLY A 41 15.11 -2.68 -3.09
CA GLY A 41 15.98 -2.69 -1.90
C GLY A 41 15.25 -2.74 -0.56
N GLY A 42 14.10 -3.42 -0.48
CA GLY A 42 13.29 -3.49 0.74
C GLY A 42 12.38 -2.27 0.97
N PHE A 43 12.20 -1.42 -0.04
CA PHE A 43 11.37 -0.23 0.08
C PHE A 43 10.50 0.02 -1.14
N VAL A 44 9.31 0.55 -0.88
CA VAL A 44 8.43 1.14 -1.89
C VAL A 44 8.53 2.66 -1.79
N HIS A 45 8.80 3.30 -2.93
CA HIS A 45 8.90 4.75 -3.05
C HIS A 45 7.60 5.26 -3.67
N VAL A 46 6.95 6.21 -2.99
CA VAL A 46 5.69 6.79 -3.43
C VAL A 46 5.76 8.31 -3.47
N VAL A 47 4.96 8.92 -4.33
CA VAL A 47 4.76 10.38 -4.40
C VAL A 47 3.27 10.64 -4.38
N SER A 48 2.77 11.36 -3.38
CA SER A 48 1.36 11.73 -3.31
C SER A 48 1.07 12.95 -4.18
N ALA A 49 -0.19 13.13 -4.60
CA ALA A 49 -0.58 14.30 -5.35
C ALA A 49 -0.30 15.59 -4.55
N GLY A 50 0.47 16.50 -5.14
CA GLY A 50 0.86 17.76 -4.51
C GLY A 50 2.11 17.68 -3.62
N ASP A 51 2.67 16.50 -3.37
CA ASP A 51 3.95 16.37 -2.68
C ASP A 51 5.13 16.53 -3.64
N GLU A 52 6.10 17.37 -3.26
CA GLU A 52 7.37 17.52 -4.00
C GLU A 52 8.38 16.42 -3.63
N LYS A 53 8.14 15.65 -2.56
CA LYS A 53 9.09 14.69 -2.00
C LYS A 53 8.59 13.27 -2.11
N THR A 54 9.49 12.39 -2.52
CA THR A 54 9.26 10.93 -2.49
C THR A 54 9.26 10.43 -1.05
N GLN A 55 8.18 9.77 -0.66
CA GLN A 55 8.06 9.03 0.59
C GLN A 55 8.58 7.61 0.40
N LYS A 56 9.21 7.08 1.45
CA LYS A 56 9.83 5.75 1.44
C LYS A 56 9.16 4.86 2.48
N ILE A 57 8.53 3.79 2.02
CA ILE A 57 7.80 2.82 2.83
C ILE A 57 8.62 1.53 2.93
N PRO A 58 9.14 1.18 4.12
CA PRO A 58 9.81 -0.10 4.39
C PRO A 58 8.93 -1.32 4.11
N ASP A 59 9.54 -2.41 3.67
CA ASP A 59 8.90 -3.73 3.54
C ASP A 59 8.35 -4.26 4.86
N GLU A 60 9.00 -3.94 5.98
CA GLU A 60 8.52 -4.25 7.31
C GLU A 60 7.12 -3.67 7.60
N ASP A 61 6.81 -2.48 7.09
CA ASP A 61 5.46 -1.91 7.22
C ASP A 61 4.42 -2.78 6.49
N PHE A 62 4.76 -3.28 5.30
CA PHE A 62 3.88 -4.20 4.58
C PHE A 62 3.75 -5.53 5.32
N ALA A 63 4.83 -6.06 5.91
CA ALA A 63 4.78 -7.29 6.69
C ALA A 63 3.84 -7.16 7.90
N LYS A 64 3.89 -6.04 8.61
CA LYS A 64 3.00 -5.76 9.74
C LYS A 64 1.53 -5.68 9.31
N VAL A 65 1.26 -4.99 8.21
CA VAL A 65 -0.11 -4.84 7.70
C VAL A 65 -0.64 -6.14 7.10
N LEU A 66 0.21 -6.94 6.44
CA LEU A 66 -0.14 -8.27 5.94
C LEU A 66 -0.64 -9.19 7.05
N GLY A 67 -0.06 -9.13 8.25
CA GLY A 67 -0.55 -9.87 9.41
C GLY A 67 -1.96 -9.48 9.88
N LEU A 68 -2.48 -8.34 9.44
CA LEU A 68 -3.83 -7.83 9.74
C LEU A 68 -4.72 -7.79 8.49
N TRP A 69 -4.21 -8.22 7.33
CA TRP A 69 -4.81 -7.89 6.03
C TRP A 69 -6.20 -8.49 5.85
N ASP A 70 -6.35 -9.78 6.12
CA ASP A 70 -7.64 -10.48 5.93
C ASP A 70 -8.76 -9.86 6.80
N ASP A 71 -8.44 -9.47 8.04
CA ASP A 71 -9.41 -8.81 8.93
C ASP A 71 -9.69 -7.37 8.50
N TYR A 72 -8.68 -6.64 8.05
CA TYR A 72 -8.83 -5.27 7.55
C TYR A 72 -9.64 -5.22 6.26
N ALA A 73 -9.23 -5.98 5.23
CA ALA A 73 -9.88 -6.03 3.93
C ALA A 73 -11.31 -6.59 4.02
N GLY A 74 -11.58 -7.48 4.97
CA GLY A 74 -12.91 -7.97 5.30
C GLY A 74 -13.78 -7.01 6.12
N GLY A 75 -13.29 -5.81 6.44
CA GLY A 75 -14.04 -4.78 7.19
C GLY A 75 -14.20 -5.05 8.69
N LYS A 76 -13.48 -6.04 9.24
CA LYS A 76 -13.53 -6.41 10.67
C LYS A 76 -12.62 -5.56 11.54
N LEU A 77 -11.64 -4.89 10.93
CA LEU A 77 -10.62 -4.10 11.62
C LEU A 77 -10.58 -2.67 11.04
N PRO A 78 -10.65 -1.60 11.86
CA PRO A 78 -10.64 -0.23 11.37
C PRO A 78 -9.23 0.23 10.99
N LEU A 79 -9.12 1.20 10.06
CA LEU A 79 -7.84 1.75 9.61
C LEU A 79 -6.96 2.27 10.77
N ALA A 80 -7.57 2.74 11.86
CA ALA A 80 -6.86 3.18 13.06
C ALA A 80 -5.95 2.09 13.67
N LYS A 81 -6.35 0.81 13.57
CA LYS A 81 -5.53 -0.33 14.04
C LYS A 81 -4.35 -0.60 13.10
N VAL A 82 -4.51 -0.38 11.80
CA VAL A 82 -3.42 -0.42 10.81
C VAL A 82 -2.46 0.74 11.04
N ALA A 83 -2.99 1.94 11.29
CA ALA A 83 -2.22 3.15 11.59
C ALA A 83 -1.36 3.03 12.86
N ALA A 84 -1.69 2.13 13.78
CA ALA A 84 -0.85 1.83 14.94
C ALA A 84 0.41 1.03 14.57
N GLN A 85 0.44 0.36 13.41
CA GLN A 85 1.54 -0.49 12.97
C GLN A 85 2.48 0.19 11.96
N THR A 86 1.97 1.18 11.22
CA THR A 86 2.70 1.87 10.18
C THR A 86 2.38 3.36 10.15
N LYS A 87 3.37 4.17 9.76
CA LYS A 87 3.17 5.60 9.49
C LYS A 87 2.46 5.87 8.16
N PHE A 88 2.33 4.86 7.30
CA PHE A 88 1.79 4.98 5.95
C PHE A 88 0.55 4.08 5.75
N PRO A 89 -0.45 4.10 6.64
CA PRO A 89 -1.52 3.11 6.63
C PRO A 89 -2.31 3.14 5.33
N ALA A 90 -2.70 4.32 4.86
CA ALA A 90 -3.47 4.48 3.62
C ALA A 90 -2.68 4.02 2.39
N HIS A 91 -1.39 4.36 2.27
CA HIS A 91 -0.57 3.92 1.14
C HIS A 91 -0.39 2.41 1.11
N VAL A 92 -0.06 1.79 2.26
CA VAL A 92 0.17 0.35 2.36
C VAL A 92 -1.08 -0.42 1.98
N VAL A 93 -2.24 -0.09 2.57
CA VAL A 93 -3.49 -0.81 2.28
C VAL A 93 -3.96 -0.59 0.84
N SER A 94 -3.77 0.60 0.28
CA SER A 94 -4.12 0.91 -1.12
C SER A 94 -3.27 0.09 -2.09
N ILE A 95 -1.96 -0.04 -1.82
CA ILE A 95 -1.05 -0.86 -2.63
C ILE A 95 -1.47 -2.33 -2.54
N LEU A 96 -1.67 -2.87 -1.34
CA LEU A 96 -2.06 -4.28 -1.15
C LEU A 96 -3.37 -4.60 -1.88
N HIS A 97 -4.39 -3.75 -1.73
CA HIS A 97 -5.67 -3.91 -2.42
C HIS A 97 -5.53 -3.84 -3.95
N SER A 98 -4.69 -2.95 -4.46
CA SER A 98 -4.40 -2.84 -5.90
C SER A 98 -3.73 -4.10 -6.45
N LEU A 99 -2.89 -4.77 -5.65
CA LEU A 99 -2.21 -6.00 -6.06
C LEU A 99 -3.11 -7.24 -6.03
N GLU A 100 -4.14 -7.27 -5.19
CA GLU A 100 -5.12 -8.37 -5.16
C GLU A 100 -6.07 -8.36 -6.35
N LYS A 101 -6.31 -7.20 -6.96
CA LYS A 101 -7.19 -7.12 -8.14
C LYS A 101 -6.49 -7.65 -9.39
N PRO A 102 -7.17 -8.43 -10.25
CA PRO A 102 -6.59 -9.00 -11.45
C PRO A 102 -6.11 -7.96 -12.45
#